data_AF-A0A529GDQ1-F1
#
_entry.id   AF-A0A529GDQ1-F1
#
_cell.length_a   1.000
_cell.length_b   1.000
_cell.length_c   1.000
_cell.angle_alpha   90.00
_cell.angle_beta   90.00
_cell.angle_gamma   90.00
#
_symmetry.space_group_name_H-M   'P 1'
#
loop_
_entity.id
_entity.type
_entity.pdbx_description
1 polymer ?
#
loop_
_entity_poly.entity_id
_entity_poly.type
_entity_poly.pdbx_seq_one_letter_code
_entity_poly.pdbx_strand_id
1 'polypeptide(L)' 'TEAADGTAPARVSGVVFHGRTLRLHAELGQGTSIIIDAPRRADGFQFSVGDVAHIRLRRGANCPLLTN' A
#
# COMPACT_ATOMS: atom_id res chain seq x y z
N THR A 1 -1.41 13.42 9.44
CA THR A 1 -1.05 13.47 8.00
C THR A 1 -2.35 13.35 7.25
N GLU A 2 -2.73 14.41 6.55
CA GLU A 2 -4.01 14.53 5.86
C GLU A 2 -4.05 13.53 4.68
N ALA A 3 -5.13 12.76 4.58
CA ALA A 3 -5.30 11.83 3.46
C ALA A 3 -5.46 12.66 2.18
N ALA A 4 -4.61 12.44 1.18
CA ALA A 4 -4.77 13.08 -0.12
C ALA A 4 -6.03 12.51 -0.80
N ASP A 5 -6.81 13.37 -1.43
CA ASP A 5 -8.00 12.96 -2.19
C ASP A 5 -7.68 11.84 -3.19
N GLY A 6 -8.56 10.84 -3.25
CA GLY A 6 -8.39 9.66 -4.11
C GLY A 6 -7.35 8.65 -3.61
N THR A 7 -7.01 8.68 -2.32
CA THR A 7 -6.20 7.65 -1.66
C THR A 7 -7.02 6.85 -0.65
N ALA A 8 -6.77 5.54 -0.59
CA ALA A 8 -7.35 4.66 0.42
C ALA A 8 -6.29 4.34 1.50
N PRO A 9 -6.61 4.45 2.80
CA PRO A 9 -5.69 4.05 3.85
C PRO A 9 -5.61 2.53 3.96
N ALA A 10 -4.37 2.02 4.01
CA ALA A 10 -4.06 0.60 4.18
C ALA A 10 -3.10 0.43 5.36
N ARG A 11 -3.50 -0.34 6.38
CA ARG A 11 -2.65 -0.63 7.53
C ARG A 11 -1.71 -1.78 7.21
N VAL A 12 -0.40 -1.57 7.36
CA VAL A 12 0.62 -2.59 7.10
C VAL A 12 0.63 -3.61 8.24
N SER A 13 0.37 -4.88 7.91
CA SER A 13 0.41 -6.02 8.83
C SER A 13 1.66 -6.88 8.65
N GLY A 14 2.35 -6.78 7.51
CA GLY A 14 3.57 -7.53 7.24
C GLY A 14 4.42 -6.89 6.16
N VAL A 15 5.74 -7.03 6.27
CA VAL A 15 6.72 -6.51 5.31
C VAL A 15 7.71 -7.62 4.97
N VAL A 16 7.76 -8.02 3.70
CA VAL A 16 8.56 -9.14 3.23
C VAL A 16 9.40 -8.73 2.04
N PHE A 17 10.66 -9.13 2.01
CA PHE A 17 11.49 -8.96 0.82
C PHE A 17 11.17 -10.06 -0.20
N HIS A 18 10.79 -9.68 -1.42
CA HIS A 18 10.43 -10.62 -2.49
C HIS A 18 11.18 -10.28 -3.79
N GLY A 19 12.34 -10.91 -4.00
CA GLY A 19 13.20 -10.61 -5.15
C GLY A 19 13.62 -9.13 -5.19
N ARG A 20 13.19 -8.40 -6.22
CA ARG A 20 13.48 -6.96 -6.40
C ARG A 20 12.47 -6.03 -5.75
N THR A 21 11.39 -6.57 -5.17
CA THR A 21 10.33 -5.79 -4.52
C THR A 21 10.35 -5.96 -3.00
N LEU A 22 9.80 -4.95 -2.33
CA LEU A 22 9.31 -5.02 -0.97
C LEU A 22 7.81 -5.31 -1.06
N ARG A 23 7.38 -6.45 -0.54
CA ARG A 23 5.98 -6.86 -0.49
C ARG A 23 5.40 -6.44 0.85
N LEU A 24 4.34 -5.64 0.81
CA LEU A 24 3.55 -5.26 1.97
C LEU A 24 2.29 -6.12 2.01
N HIS A 25 2.07 -6.76 3.13
CA HIS A 25 0.77 -7.26 3.52
C HIS A 25 0.07 -6.12 4.24
N ALA A 26 -1.09 -5.70 3.74
CA ALA A 26 -1.82 -4.58 4.30
C ALA A 26 -3.32 -4.85 4.30
N GLU A 27 -4.02 -4.13 5.15
CA GLU A 27 -5.47 -4.24 5.32
C GLU A 27 -6.10 -2.88 5.01
N LEU A 28 -6.98 -2.85 4.04
CA LEU A 28 -7.82 -1.70 3.73
C LEU A 28 -8.98 -1.64 4.70
N GLY A 29 -9.26 -0.45 5.24
CA GLY A 29 -10.47 -0.12 5.98
C GLY A 29 -11.16 -1.28 6.69
N GLN A 30 -12.28 -1.76 6.14
CA GLN A 30 -13.20 -2.74 6.72
C GLN A 30 -12.71 -4.20 6.72
N GLY A 31 -11.40 -4.46 6.73
CA GLY A 31 -10.86 -5.82 6.82
C GLY A 31 -10.38 -6.43 5.50
N THR A 32 -10.39 -5.67 4.41
CA THR A 32 -9.99 -6.22 3.11
C THR A 32 -8.47 -6.32 3.04
N SER A 33 -7.96 -7.55 3.05
CA SER A 33 -6.53 -7.82 2.89
C SER A 33 -6.06 -7.59 1.46
N ILE A 34 -4.97 -6.86 1.29
CA ILE A 34 -4.30 -6.58 0.02
C ILE A 34 -2.80 -6.84 0.12
N ILE A 35 -2.19 -7.04 -1.05
CA ILE A 35 -0.74 -7.16 -1.21
C ILE A 35 -0.27 -6.02 -2.11
N ILE A 36 0.75 -5.29 -1.67
CA ILE A 36 1.35 -4.19 -2.42
C ILE A 36 2.82 -4.54 -2.68
N ASP A 37 3.21 -4.63 -3.95
CA ASP A 37 4.61 -4.77 -4.34
C ASP A 37 5.20 -3.39 -4.67
N ALA A 38 6.13 -2.92 -3.83
CA ALA A 38 6.86 -1.67 -4.01
C ALA A 38 8.33 -1.93 -4.37
N PRO A 39 9.04 -1.01 -5.05
CA PRO A 39 10.49 -1.12 -5.22
C PRO A 39 11.19 -1.17 -3.86
N ARG A 40 12.23 -2.00 -3.73
CA ARG A 40 13.01 -2.14 -2.47
C ARG A 40 13.75 -0.86 -2.06
N ARG A 41 14.06 0.00 -3.04
CA ARG A 41 14.78 1.26 -2.86
C ARG A 41 14.06 2.36 -3.62
N ALA A 42 13.19 3.08 -2.93
CA ALA A 42 13.00 4.49 -3.18
C ALA A 42 13.71 5.18 -2.02
N ASP A 43 14.70 6.01 -2.31
CA ASP A 43 15.48 6.68 -1.26
C ASP A 43 14.51 7.37 -0.26
N GLY A 44 14.61 6.99 1.02
CA GLY A 44 13.85 7.61 2.10
C GLY A 44 12.49 7.00 2.48
N PHE A 45 12.02 5.91 1.85
CA PHE A 45 10.74 5.29 2.23
C PHE A 45 10.89 3.84 2.66
N GLN A 46 10.66 3.57 3.94
CA GLN A 46 10.66 2.23 4.52
C GLN A 46 9.37 2.04 5.30
N PHE A 47 8.52 1.10 4.87
CA PHE A 47 7.32 0.72 5.60
C PHE A 47 7.67 -0.26 6.71
N SER A 48 7.03 -0.09 7.86
CA SER A 48 7.06 -0.98 9.01
C SER A 48 5.68 -1.55 9.30
N VAL A 49 5.63 -2.67 10.02
CA VAL A 49 4.36 -3.18 10.54
C VAL A 49 3.74 -2.15 11.47
N GLY A 50 2.45 -1.88 11.29
CA GLY A 50 1.70 -0.86 12.03
C GLY A 50 1.54 0.47 11.28
N ASP A 51 2.38 0.75 10.28
CA ASP A 51 2.28 1.95 9.45
C ASP A 51 0.97 1.99 8.66
N VAL A 52 0.52 3.20 8.32
CA VAL A 52 -0.62 3.42 7.42
C VAL A 52 -0.10 3.96 6.09
N ALA A 53 -0.20 3.13 5.05
CA ALA A 53 0.10 3.52 3.68
C ALA A 53 -1.15 4.12 3.02
N HIS A 54 -1.04 5.29 2.42
CA HIS A 54 -2.11 5.85 1.59
C HIS A 54 -1.88 5.41 0.14
N ILE A 55 -2.75 4.52 -0.36
CA ILE A 55 -2.58 3.92 -1.68
C ILE A 55 -3.54 4.53 -2.69
N ARG A 56 -3.10 4.65 -3.93
CA ARG A 56 -3.93 5.09 -5.04
C ARG A 56 -3.65 4.25 -6.28
N LEU A 57 -4.66 4.15 -7.14
CA LEU A 57 -4.46 3.62 -8.47
C LEU A 57 -3.75 4.67 -9.35
N ARG A 58 -2.76 4.22 -10.11
CA ARG A 58 -2.19 5.04 -11.19
C ARG A 58 -3.26 5.29 -12.24
N ARG A 59 -3.15 6.41 -12.98
CA ARG A 59 -4.05 6.70 -14.11
C ARG A 59 -4.11 5.52 -15.08
N GLY A 60 -5.33 5.08 -15.41
CA GLY A 60 -5.58 3.96 -16.32
C GLY A 60 -5.44 2.56 -15.70
N ALA A 61 -5.09 2.45 -14.41
CA ALA A 61 -5.22 1.19 -13.69
C ALA A 61 -6.67 1.00 -13.20
N ASN A 62 -7.13 -0.25 -13.18
CA ASN A 62 -8.43 -0.63 -12.65
C ASN A 62 -8.23 -1.65 -11.52
N CYS A 63 -8.82 -1.37 -10.36
CA CYS A 63 -8.92 -2.30 -9.25
C CYS A 63 -10.28 -2.07 -8.59
N PRO A 64 -11.24 -3.00 -8.73
CA PRO A 64 -12.59 -2.82 -8.20
C PRO A 64 -12.62 -2.53 -6.70
N LEU A 65 -11.61 -3.00 -5.96
CA LEU A 65 -11.45 -2.81 -4.51
C LEU A 65 -10.98 -1.40 -4.10
N LEU A 66 -10.45 -0.63 -5.05
CA LEU A 66 -9.90 0.73 -4.84
C LEU A 66 -10.58 1.75 -5.75
N THR A 67 -11.79 1.44 -6.21
CA THR A 67 -12.56 2.34 -7.07
C THR A 67 -12.89 3.60 -6.26
N ASN A 68 -12.53 4.75 -6.82
CA ASN A 68 -12.82 6.10 -6.29
C ASN A 68 -14.26 6.21 -5.76
#